data_AF-A0A9D2KKQ2-F1
#
_entry.id   AF-A0A9D2KKQ2-F1
#
_cell.length_a   1.000
_cell.length_b   1.000
_cell.length_c   1.000
_cell.angle_alpha   90.00
_cell.angle_beta   90.00
_cell.angle_gamma   90.00
#
_symmetry.space_group_name_H-M   'P 1'
#
loop_
_entity.id
_entity.type
_entity.pdbx_description
1 polymer ?
#
loop_
_entity_poly.entity_id
_entity_poly.type
_entity_poly.pdbx_seq_one_letter_code
_entity_poly.pdbx_strand_id
1 'polypeptide(L)'
;MKNKYSSFTALAEDYVKEFDTQAAVRYLREYCKAEAEELLERADELKDQRFRFVDKWDMEPCETPYHLEKMEWDRTPNGDPEWVYMLNRHDYMYKLYLAYSLTGDRGYVEKLRWYLFHWIQNNEIKEEGTETTRTIDTGIRCMSWQFLLLHLTGSRL
;
A
#
# COMPACT_ATOMS: atom_id res chain seq x y z
N MET A 1 -29.64 -1.79 13.64
CA MET A 1 -28.38 -1.07 13.95
C MET A 1 -28.07 -0.12 12.82
N LYS A 2 -27.96 1.19 13.05
CA LYS A 2 -27.39 2.10 12.04
C LYS A 2 -25.94 1.67 11.81
N ASN A 3 -25.54 1.49 10.55
CA ASN A 3 -24.16 1.16 10.20
C ASN A 3 -23.27 2.31 10.67
N LYS A 4 -22.37 2.07 11.65
CA LYS A 4 -21.47 3.07 12.25
C LYS A 4 -20.59 3.78 11.20
N TYR A 5 -20.43 3.17 10.02
CA TYR A 5 -19.59 3.65 8.94
C TYR A 5 -20.36 4.18 7.73
N SER A 6 -21.69 4.34 7.83
CA SER A 6 -22.50 4.82 6.70
C SER A 6 -22.10 6.23 6.25
N SER A 7 -21.70 7.10 7.18
CA SER A 7 -21.20 8.45 6.86
C SER A 7 -19.89 8.42 6.09
N PHE A 8 -18.95 7.56 6.52
CA PHE A 8 -17.68 7.39 5.81
C PHE A 8 -17.86 6.77 4.42
N THR A 9 -18.74 5.78 4.30
CA THR A 9 -19.02 5.14 3.00
C THR A 9 -19.56 6.16 2.00
N ALA A 10 -20.53 6.99 2.41
CA ALA A 10 -21.06 8.05 1.56
C ALA A 10 -19.97 9.06 1.18
N LEU A 11 -19.14 9.49 2.14
CA LEU A 11 -18.02 10.39 1.88
C LEU A 11 -17.02 9.81 0.87
N ALA A 12 -16.66 8.52 1.01
CA ALA A 12 -15.75 7.85 0.11
C ALA A 12 -16.36 7.71 -1.30
N GLU A 13 -17.65 7.36 -1.40
CA GLU A 13 -18.38 7.29 -2.66
C GLU A 13 -18.45 8.65 -3.37
N ASP A 14 -18.66 9.73 -2.63
CA ASP A 14 -18.69 11.08 -3.20
C ASP A 14 -17.30 11.54 -3.62
N TYR A 15 -16.27 11.26 -2.81
CA TYR A 15 -14.87 11.53 -3.15
C TYR A 15 -14.45 10.87 -4.48
N VAL A 16 -14.74 9.57 -4.68
CA VAL A 16 -14.34 8.88 -5.92
C VAL A 16 -15.17 9.31 -7.13
N LYS A 17 -16.38 9.86 -6.95
CA LYS A 17 -17.17 10.44 -8.05
C LYS A 17 -16.57 11.77 -8.51
N GLU A 18 -16.09 12.58 -7.56
CA GLU A 18 -15.45 13.88 -7.85
C GLU A 18 -14.03 13.71 -8.38
N PHE A 19 -13.30 12.67 -7.93
CA PHE A 19 -11.95 12.39 -8.38
C PHE A 19 -11.94 11.69 -9.74
N ASP A 20 -11.52 12.39 -10.79
CA ASP A 20 -11.38 11.82 -12.14
C ASP A 20 -10.13 10.93 -12.26
N THR A 21 -10.22 9.69 -11.77
CA THR A 21 -9.17 8.67 -11.93
C THR A 21 -8.79 8.46 -13.40
N GLN A 22 -9.75 8.57 -14.33
CA GLN A 22 -9.49 8.34 -15.74
C GLN A 22 -8.68 9.49 -16.36
N ALA A 23 -8.91 10.74 -15.96
CA ALA A 23 -8.06 11.85 -16.33
C ALA A 23 -6.64 11.69 -15.79
N ALA A 24 -6.48 11.30 -14.52
CA ALA A 24 -5.18 11.04 -13.93
C ALA A 24 -4.42 9.93 -14.69
N VAL A 25 -5.10 8.84 -15.02
CA VAL A 25 -4.54 7.73 -15.81
C VAL A 25 -4.14 8.17 -17.22
N ARG A 26 -4.99 8.95 -17.91
CA ARG A 26 -4.66 9.51 -19.23
C ARG A 26 -3.41 10.39 -19.15
N TYR A 27 -3.36 11.29 -18.16
CA TYR A 27 -2.21 12.17 -17.95
C TYR A 27 -0.92 11.38 -17.73
N LEU A 28 -0.93 10.37 -16.84
CA LEU A 28 0.24 9.54 -16.58
C LEU A 28 0.74 8.83 -17.84
N ARG A 29 -0.18 8.27 -18.64
CA ARG A 29 0.18 7.59 -19.90
C ARG A 29 0.74 8.53 -20.96
N GLU A 30 0.27 9.76 -21.01
CA GLU A 30 0.64 10.73 -22.05
C GLU A 30 1.93 11.49 -21.71
N TYR A 31 2.13 11.84 -20.44
CA TYR A 31 3.19 12.76 -20.01
C TYR A 31 4.22 12.16 -19.06
N CYS A 32 3.91 11.03 -18.41
CA CYS A 32 4.76 10.42 -17.37
C CYS A 32 5.02 8.94 -17.66
N LYS A 33 5.33 8.62 -18.92
CA LYS A 33 5.40 7.22 -19.38
C LYS A 33 6.46 6.42 -18.64
N ALA A 34 7.64 6.98 -18.40
CA ALA A 34 8.72 6.29 -17.70
C ALA A 34 8.34 5.99 -16.24
N GLU A 35 7.73 6.95 -15.56
CA GLU A 35 7.25 6.80 -14.19
C GLU A 35 6.10 5.78 -14.11
N ALA A 36 5.23 5.74 -15.12
CA ALA A 36 4.16 4.74 -15.19
C ALA A 36 4.71 3.32 -15.43
N GLU A 37 5.73 3.17 -16.27
CA GLU A 37 6.40 1.88 -16.51
C GLU A 37 7.13 1.40 -15.24
N GLU A 38 7.87 2.27 -14.58
CA GLU A 38 8.54 1.97 -13.31
C GLU A 38 7.53 1.59 -12.21
N LEU A 39 6.44 2.35 -12.09
CA LEU A 39 5.36 2.05 -11.14
C LEU A 39 4.78 0.66 -11.35
N LEU A 40 4.53 0.26 -12.60
CA LEU A 40 4.01 -1.07 -12.93
C LEU A 40 5.03 -2.16 -12.59
N GLU A 41 6.30 -1.96 -12.91
CA GLU A 41 7.37 -2.91 -12.56
C GLU A 41 7.46 -3.11 -11.03
N ARG A 42 7.44 -2.02 -10.25
CA ARG A 42 7.45 -2.09 -8.77
C ARG A 42 6.17 -2.72 -8.21
N ALA A 43 5.01 -2.46 -8.84
CA ALA A 43 3.76 -3.08 -8.44
C ALA A 43 3.73 -4.59 -8.74
N ASP A 44 4.34 -5.03 -9.84
CA ASP A 44 4.50 -6.44 -10.18
C ASP A 44 5.40 -7.16 -9.19
N GLU A 45 6.52 -6.53 -8.81
CA GLU A 45 7.38 -7.03 -7.71
C GLU A 45 6.58 -7.23 -6.43
N LEU A 46 5.81 -6.22 -6.04
CA LEU A 46 5.02 -6.28 -4.82
C LEU A 46 3.87 -7.29 -4.93
N LYS A 47 3.28 -7.45 -6.11
CA LYS A 47 2.27 -8.49 -6.38
C LYS A 47 2.85 -9.89 -6.18
N ASP A 48 4.10 -10.07 -6.59
CA ASP A 48 4.93 -11.27 -6.42
C ASP A 48 5.60 -11.37 -5.04
N GLN A 49 5.21 -10.55 -4.05
CA GLN A 49 5.79 -10.58 -2.69
C GLN A 49 7.31 -10.40 -2.64
N ARG A 50 7.82 -9.64 -3.60
CA ARG A 50 9.21 -9.19 -3.68
C ARG A 50 9.29 -7.71 -3.29
N PHE A 51 10.04 -7.41 -2.24
CA PHE A 51 10.14 -6.09 -1.66
C PHE A 51 11.48 -5.45 -1.99
N ARG A 52 11.43 -4.20 -2.45
CA ARG A 52 12.59 -3.34 -2.70
C ARG A 52 12.20 -1.92 -2.32
N PHE A 53 13.02 -1.28 -1.49
CA PHE A 53 12.72 0.03 -0.91
C PHE A 53 13.67 1.06 -1.52
N VAL A 54 13.26 1.70 -2.61
CA VAL A 54 14.10 2.65 -3.37
C VAL A 54 13.35 3.93 -3.72
N ASP A 55 12.20 4.16 -3.07
CA ASP A 55 11.44 5.38 -3.29
C ASP A 55 12.22 6.57 -2.74
N LYS A 56 12.01 7.75 -3.35
CA LYS A 56 12.72 9.00 -3.03
C LYS A 56 12.72 9.37 -1.54
N TRP A 57 11.71 8.94 -0.79
CA TRP A 57 11.51 9.29 0.61
C TRP A 57 11.66 8.11 1.56
N ASP A 58 12.14 6.97 1.07
CA ASP A 58 12.48 5.84 1.92
C ASP A 58 13.58 6.27 2.88
N MET A 59 13.32 6.14 4.18
CA MET A 59 14.28 6.60 5.18
C MET A 59 15.48 5.67 5.31
N GLU A 60 15.31 4.41 4.90
CA GLU A 60 16.37 3.39 4.87
C GLU A 60 16.29 2.64 3.53
N PRO A 61 16.81 3.24 2.44
CA PRO A 61 16.76 2.62 1.12
C PRO A 61 17.48 1.28 1.07
N CYS A 62 16.83 0.29 0.46
CA CYS A 62 17.33 -1.04 0.23
C CYS A 62 17.12 -1.44 -1.25
N GLU A 63 18.18 -1.30 -2.04
CA GLU A 63 18.23 -1.66 -3.46
C GLU A 63 18.12 -3.16 -3.72
N THR A 64 18.58 -3.99 -2.79
CA THR A 64 18.51 -5.45 -2.93
C THR A 64 17.07 -5.91 -2.80
N PRO A 65 16.46 -6.51 -3.83
CA PRO A 65 15.11 -7.05 -3.71
C PRO A 65 15.11 -8.34 -2.90
N TYR A 66 14.14 -8.47 -1.98
CA TYR A 66 13.93 -9.70 -1.21
C TYR A 66 12.57 -10.29 -1.51
N HIS A 67 12.54 -11.53 -1.99
CA HIS A 67 11.32 -12.34 -2.10
C HIS A 67 11.06 -13.02 -0.76
N LEU A 68 9.85 -12.87 -0.23
CA LEU A 68 9.43 -13.56 0.99
C LEU A 68 8.55 -14.75 0.61
N GLU A 69 9.00 -15.98 0.87
CA GLU A 69 8.17 -17.18 0.67
C GLU A 69 6.95 -17.20 1.61
N LYS A 70 7.14 -16.67 2.82
CA LYS A 70 6.11 -16.52 3.85
C LYS A 70 6.12 -15.08 4.35
N MET A 71 4.94 -14.50 4.52
CA MET A 71 4.80 -13.14 5.03
C MET A 71 4.89 -13.13 6.55
N GLU A 72 6.03 -12.70 7.06
CA GLU A 72 6.32 -12.52 8.50
C GLU A 72 6.72 -11.06 8.70
N TRP A 73 5.86 -10.27 9.35
CA TRP A 73 5.99 -8.80 9.38
C TRP A 73 7.08 -8.28 10.30
N ASP A 74 7.56 -9.12 11.21
CA ASP A 74 8.58 -8.82 12.22
C ASP A 74 9.93 -9.49 11.91
N ARG A 75 10.07 -10.08 10.72
CA ARG A 75 11.26 -10.83 10.33
C ARG A 75 11.99 -10.15 9.19
N THR A 76 13.27 -9.89 9.41
CA THR A 76 14.18 -9.35 8.41
C THR A 76 14.82 -10.48 7.57
N PRO A 77 14.89 -10.33 6.23
CA PRO A 77 15.58 -11.27 5.35
C PRO A 77 17.10 -11.06 5.30
N ASN A 78 17.60 -9.89 5.72
CA ASN A 78 19.01 -9.51 5.62
C ASN A 78 19.70 -9.31 6.98
N GLY A 79 18.97 -9.50 8.08
CA GLY A 79 19.49 -9.29 9.43
C GLY A 79 19.46 -7.84 9.91
N ASP A 80 19.04 -6.90 9.05
CA ASP A 80 18.87 -5.49 9.39
C ASP A 80 17.46 -5.23 9.95
N PRO A 81 17.33 -4.76 11.21
CA PRO A 81 16.06 -4.36 11.78
C PRO A 81 15.37 -3.19 11.05
N GLU A 82 16.14 -2.28 10.43
CA GLU A 82 15.55 -1.14 9.70
C GLU A 82 14.69 -1.58 8.52
N TRP A 83 15.01 -2.74 7.94
CA TRP A 83 14.20 -3.36 6.89
C TRP A 83 12.79 -3.72 7.38
N VAL A 84 12.64 -4.19 8.63
CA VAL A 84 11.33 -4.47 9.25
C VAL A 84 10.53 -3.18 9.42
N TYR A 85 11.20 -2.08 9.75
CA TYR A 85 10.53 -0.78 9.90
C TYR A 85 10.02 -0.27 8.56
N MET A 86 10.86 -0.32 7.51
CA MET A 86 10.43 -0.04 6.14
C MET A 86 9.25 -0.92 5.72
N LEU A 87 9.31 -2.22 6.01
CA LEU A 87 8.24 -3.16 5.69
C LEU A 87 6.91 -2.73 6.32
N ASN A 88 6.90 -2.21 7.55
CA ASN A 88 5.68 -1.88 8.29
C ASN A 88 5.15 -0.46 8.07
N ARG A 89 5.83 0.37 7.28
CA ARG A 89 5.35 1.72 6.91
C ARG A 89 4.24 1.71 5.88
N HIS A 90 4.21 0.70 5.00
CA HIS A 90 3.17 0.48 3.97
C HIS A 90 2.93 1.68 3.02
N ASP A 91 3.84 2.65 3.00
CA ASP A 91 3.89 3.75 2.04
C ASP A 91 4.28 3.30 0.64
N TYR A 92 4.74 2.05 0.47
CA TYR A 92 4.92 1.42 -0.83
C TYR A 92 3.65 0.76 -1.39
N MET A 93 2.64 0.46 -0.57
CA MET A 93 1.50 -0.37 -0.98
C MET A 93 0.55 0.30 -1.98
N TYR A 94 0.53 1.65 -2.04
CA TYR A 94 -0.33 2.37 -2.98
C TYR A 94 -0.04 2.05 -4.44
N LYS A 95 1.18 1.57 -4.74
CA LYS A 95 1.58 1.17 -6.08
C LYS A 95 0.65 0.11 -6.68
N LEU A 96 0.13 -0.81 -5.88
CA LEU A 96 -0.85 -1.81 -6.31
C LEU A 96 -2.17 -1.16 -6.74
N TYR A 97 -2.65 -0.16 -6.01
CA TYR A 97 -3.88 0.56 -6.39
C TYR A 97 -3.69 1.37 -7.67
N LEU A 98 -2.55 2.04 -7.83
CA LEU A 98 -2.25 2.79 -9.04
C LEU A 98 -2.06 1.87 -10.25
N ALA A 99 -1.40 0.72 -10.08
CA ALA A 99 -1.27 -0.29 -11.13
C ALA A 99 -2.63 -0.83 -11.57
N TYR A 100 -3.55 -1.10 -10.63
CA TYR A 100 -4.94 -1.41 -10.96
C TYR A 100 -5.62 -0.28 -11.73
N SER A 101 -5.45 0.98 -11.31
CA SER A 101 -6.04 2.13 -11.99
C SER A 101 -5.51 2.28 -13.43
N LEU A 102 -4.23 1.97 -13.64
CA LEU A 102 -3.58 2.00 -14.95
C LEU A 102 -3.94 0.82 -15.85
N THR A 103 -4.20 -0.37 -15.31
CA THR A 103 -4.32 -1.61 -16.11
C THR A 103 -5.73 -2.20 -16.13
N GLY A 104 -6.53 -1.95 -15.10
CA GLY A 104 -7.78 -2.64 -14.82
C GLY A 104 -7.61 -4.05 -14.24
N ASP A 105 -6.39 -4.54 -14.01
CA ASP A 105 -6.15 -5.88 -13.45
C ASP A 105 -6.49 -5.92 -11.96
N ARG A 106 -7.57 -6.62 -11.62
CA ARG A 106 -8.05 -6.78 -10.25
C ARG A 106 -7.06 -7.50 -9.33
N GLY A 107 -6.14 -8.29 -9.87
CA GLY A 107 -5.14 -9.00 -9.09
C GLY A 107 -4.27 -8.08 -8.23
N TYR A 108 -4.01 -6.84 -8.66
CA TYR A 108 -3.28 -5.88 -7.84
C TYR A 108 -4.08 -5.46 -6.60
N VAL A 109 -5.39 -5.17 -6.74
CA VAL A 109 -6.22 -4.78 -5.59
C VAL A 109 -6.50 -5.96 -4.68
N GLU A 110 -6.65 -7.16 -5.23
CA GLU A 110 -6.78 -8.38 -4.43
C GLU A 110 -5.54 -8.61 -3.57
N LYS A 111 -4.33 -8.43 -4.12
CA LYS A 111 -3.09 -8.50 -3.35
C LYS A 111 -2.99 -7.37 -2.32
N LEU A 112 -3.37 -6.14 -2.68
CA LEU A 112 -3.38 -5.01 -1.75
C LEU A 112 -4.28 -5.30 -0.54
N ARG A 113 -5.52 -5.73 -0.80
CA ARG A 113 -6.46 -6.12 0.26
C ARG A 113 -5.89 -7.24 1.11
N TRP A 114 -5.30 -8.26 0.47
CA TRP A 114 -4.64 -9.34 1.18
C TRP A 114 -3.56 -8.82 2.13
N TYR A 115 -2.67 -7.92 1.69
CA TYR A 115 -1.66 -7.33 2.57
C TYR A 115 -2.26 -6.60 3.77
N LEU A 116 -3.25 -5.73 3.53
CA LEU A 116 -3.91 -4.96 4.58
C LEU A 116 -4.53 -5.87 5.65
N PHE A 117 -5.34 -6.86 5.22
CA PHE A 117 -6.00 -7.78 6.15
C PHE A 117 -5.02 -8.75 6.80
N HIS A 118 -4.05 -9.28 6.05
CA HIS A 118 -3.03 -10.16 6.58
C HIS A 118 -2.20 -9.46 7.66
N TRP A 119 -1.84 -8.19 7.47
CA TRP A 119 -1.17 -7.40 8.50
C TRP A 119 -2.04 -7.25 9.75
N ILE A 120 -3.30 -6.83 9.58
CA ILE A 120 -4.25 -6.64 10.69
C ILE A 120 -4.43 -7.93 11.51
N GLN A 121 -4.48 -9.09 10.84
CA GLN A 121 -4.71 -10.38 11.47
C GLN A 121 -3.48 -10.96 12.17
N ASN A 122 -2.27 -10.59 11.75
CA ASN A 122 -1.02 -11.21 12.21
C ASN A 122 -0.13 -10.28 13.04
N ASN A 123 -0.56 -9.05 13.31
CA ASN A 123 0.19 -8.10 14.15
C ASN A 123 -0.66 -7.69 15.35
N GLU A 124 -0.31 -8.22 16.52
CA GLU A 124 -0.95 -7.84 17.78
C GLU A 124 -0.60 -6.39 18.14
N ILE A 125 -1.62 -5.62 18.54
CA ILE A 125 -1.44 -4.25 19.05
C ILE A 125 -1.25 -4.32 20.56
N LYS A 126 -0.08 -3.88 21.04
CA LYS A 126 0.29 -3.82 22.46
C LYS A 126 0.44 -2.36 22.91
N GLU A 127 0.21 -2.09 24.19
CA GLU A 127 0.33 -0.72 24.73
C GLU A 127 1.77 -0.21 24.64
N GLU A 128 2.74 -1.09 24.88
CA GLU A 128 4.17 -0.80 24.75
C GLU A 128 4.66 -0.71 23.29
N GLY A 129 3.82 -1.10 22.32
CA GLY A 129 4.19 -1.24 20.92
C GLY A 129 5.01 -2.50 20.62
N THR A 130 5.25 -2.72 19.34
CA THR A 130 6.04 -3.83 18.77
C THR A 130 6.92 -3.31 17.65
N GLU A 131 7.86 -4.12 17.15
CA GLU A 131 8.67 -3.77 15.96
C GLU A 131 7.81 -3.43 14.74
N THR A 132 6.59 -3.98 14.65
CA THR A 132 5.64 -3.74 13.56
C THR A 132 4.69 -2.56 13.81
N THR A 133 4.63 -2.05 15.04
CA THR A 133 3.70 -1.00 15.47
C THR A 133 4.37 0.22 16.10
N ARG A 134 5.69 0.40 15.91
CA ARG A 134 6.42 1.61 16.33
C ARG A 134 5.67 2.88 15.94
N THR A 135 5.75 3.90 16.78
CA THR A 135 4.95 5.13 16.64
C THR A 135 5.15 5.81 15.28
N ILE A 136 6.39 5.91 14.80
CA ILE A 136 6.70 6.53 13.51
C ILE A 136 6.12 5.73 12.34
N ASP A 137 6.33 4.41 12.34
CA ASP A 137 5.87 3.53 11.26
C ASP A 137 4.35 3.46 11.22
N THR A 138 3.70 3.46 12.39
CA THR A 138 2.24 3.57 12.52
C THR A 138 1.71 4.89 12.00
N GLY A 139 2.38 6.01 12.27
CA GLY A 139 1.99 7.32 11.73
C GLY A 139 2.02 7.35 10.20
N ILE A 140 3.10 6.83 9.60
CA ILE A 140 3.26 6.74 8.14
C ILE A 140 2.22 5.80 7.54
N ARG A 141 1.99 4.63 8.15
CA ARG A 141 0.99 3.66 7.71
C ARG A 141 -0.42 4.25 7.71
N CYS A 142 -0.80 4.97 8.77
CA CYS A 142 -2.09 5.67 8.84
C CYS A 142 -2.22 6.72 7.72
N MET A 143 -1.15 7.48 7.45
CA MET A 143 -1.10 8.48 6.39
C MET A 143 -1.25 7.86 4.99
N SER A 144 -0.66 6.69 4.75
CA SER A 144 -0.79 5.94 3.51
C SER A 144 -2.20 5.33 3.38
N TRP A 145 -2.67 4.67 4.43
CA TRP A 145 -3.92 3.91 4.40
C TRP A 145 -5.16 4.79 4.27
N GLN A 146 -5.18 6.02 4.80
CA GLN A 146 -6.35 6.89 4.67
C GLN A 146 -6.74 7.13 3.20
N PHE A 147 -5.76 7.28 2.29
CA PHE A 147 -6.02 7.47 0.87
C PHE A 147 -6.55 6.19 0.22
N LEU A 148 -5.94 5.06 0.55
CA LEU A 148 -6.39 3.75 0.06
C LEU A 148 -7.80 3.43 0.54
N LEU A 149 -8.13 3.74 1.79
CA LEU A 149 -9.46 3.50 2.35
C LEU A 149 -10.55 4.26 1.59
N LEU A 150 -10.31 5.51 1.20
CA LEU A 150 -11.26 6.28 0.38
C LEU A 150 -11.50 5.59 -0.97
N HIS A 151 -10.43 5.23 -1.68
CA HIS A 151 -10.56 4.62 -3.00
C HIS A 151 -11.14 3.20 -2.95
N LEU A 152 -10.68 2.35 -2.03
CA LEU A 152 -11.16 0.98 -1.87
C LEU A 152 -12.64 0.96 -1.45
N THR A 153 -13.03 1.81 -0.50
CA THR A 153 -14.42 1.87 -0.03
C THR A 153 -15.33 2.50 -1.07
N GLY A 154 -14.97 3.69 -1.57
CA GLY A 154 -15.80 4.45 -2.51
C GLY A 154 -15.99 3.73 -3.84
N SER A 155 -14.96 3.03 -4.32
CA SER A 155 -15.02 2.26 -5.57
C SER A 155 -15.52 0.81 -5.37
N ARG A 156 -15.85 0.42 -4.13
CA ARG A 156 -16.32 -0.92 -3.74
C ARG A 156 -15.36 -2.04 -4.18
N LEU A 157 -14.07 -1.81 -3.99
CA LEU A 157 -12.99 -2.72 -4.41
C LEU A 157 -12.59 -3.73 -3.34
#